data_AF-A0A1Y1KW09-F1
#
_entry.id   AF-A0A1Y1KW09-F1
#
_cell.length_a   1.000
_cell.length_b   1.000
_cell.length_c   1.000
_cell.angle_alpha   90.00
_cell.angle_beta   90.00
_cell.angle_gamma   90.00
#
_symmetry.space_group_name_H-M   'P 1'
#
loop_
_entity.id
_entity.type
_entity.pdbx_description
1 polymer ?
#
loop_
_entity_poly.entity_id
_entity_poly.type
_entity_poly.pdbx_seq_one_letter_code
_entity_poly.pdbx_strand_id
1 'polypeptide(L)'
;ESAEMASAKLILLLIAVSAIAVQSDDAVDSHENSHEEFECKGNEILTNCSTPCPPTCKDRVPTCDYECKTGCACKPEYIREKIDGKCIPIRDCKNDCSRNQTWQECSDNSCRRTCNNIDSPNICPAVCIPGCSCKEGYVWDEQLSKCISKFECPPQCGSNQVWSSCSDNNCQRTCSNKDEHLVCDSECIPGCSCQPGFVWDSTRSHCISVEECPKCGPDQVWEKCSDNHCKRTCINLIFYMTCAPSCIEGCSCREGFVWTDEKTSCIPVEQCPSTLIPPTTTPVPTTATPVGTTPTPAS
;
A
#
# COMPACT_ATOMS: atom_id res chain seq x y z
N GLU A 1 99.48 13.55 39.07
CA GLU A 1 99.94 12.16 39.23
C GLU A 1 99.22 11.30 38.20
N SER A 2 99.83 11.01 37.05
CA SER A 2 100.87 9.99 36.83
C SER A 2 100.34 8.57 37.07
N ALA A 3 100.53 7.55 36.23
CA ALA A 3 101.03 7.36 34.87
C ALA A 3 100.69 5.88 34.57
N GLU A 4 100.13 5.56 33.41
CA GLU A 4 100.80 4.72 32.39
C GLU A 4 101.76 3.64 32.91
N MET A 5 101.45 2.37 32.61
CA MET A 5 102.45 1.50 31.98
C MET A 5 101.79 0.37 31.17
N ALA A 6 102.07 0.39 29.87
CA ALA A 6 101.70 -0.59 28.87
C ALA A 6 102.60 -1.84 28.89
N SER A 7 102.26 -2.81 28.01
CA SER A 7 103.11 -3.84 27.36
C SER A 7 102.61 -5.28 27.62
N ALA A 8 102.41 -6.19 26.68
CA ALA A 8 102.53 -6.20 25.22
C ALA A 8 101.83 -7.43 24.61
N LYS A 9 101.22 -7.22 23.43
CA LYS A 9 101.22 -8.06 22.22
C LYS A 9 100.92 -9.57 22.34
N LEU A 10 99.76 -9.98 21.79
CA LEU A 10 99.75 -10.95 20.69
C LEU A 10 98.56 -10.70 19.75
N ILE A 11 98.88 -10.66 18.46
CA ILE A 11 98.09 -10.27 17.30
C ILE A 11 97.45 -11.52 16.69
N LEU A 12 96.17 -11.47 16.31
CA LEU A 12 95.64 -12.12 15.09
C LEU A 12 94.20 -11.57 14.84
N LEU A 13 94.04 -10.49 14.08
CA LEU A 13 93.79 -10.46 12.63
C LEU A 13 92.52 -11.21 12.19
N LEU A 14 91.39 -10.50 12.08
CA LEU A 14 90.48 -10.65 10.95
C LEU A 14 90.10 -9.26 10.42
N ILE A 15 90.62 -8.99 9.23
CA ILE A 15 90.49 -7.77 8.45
C ILE A 15 89.09 -7.67 7.86
N ALA A 16 88.57 -6.45 7.93
CA ALA A 16 87.36 -5.94 7.32
C ALA A 16 87.30 -6.10 5.80
N VAL A 17 86.08 -6.18 5.25
CA VAL A 17 85.80 -5.62 3.94
C VAL A 17 84.65 -4.63 4.08
N SER A 18 84.98 -3.39 3.75
CA SER A 18 84.19 -2.18 3.85
C SER A 18 83.37 -1.91 2.58
N ALA A 19 82.18 -1.33 2.83
CA ALA A 19 81.52 -0.26 2.08
C ALA A 19 81.10 -0.50 0.61
N ILE A 20 79.80 -0.37 0.31
CA ILE A 20 79.26 0.60 -0.67
C ILE A 20 77.87 1.05 -0.19
N ALA A 21 77.67 2.37 -0.11
CA ALA A 21 76.39 3.01 0.07
C ALA A 21 75.61 3.03 -1.25
N VAL A 22 74.31 2.75 -1.22
CA VAL A 22 73.36 3.19 -2.25
C VAL A 22 72.14 3.75 -1.53
N GLN A 23 71.96 5.06 -1.66
CA GLN A 23 70.69 5.75 -1.44
C GLN A 23 69.80 5.42 -2.63
N SER A 24 68.63 4.84 -2.35
CA SER A 24 67.49 4.82 -3.26
C SER A 24 66.30 5.33 -2.47
N ASP A 25 65.82 6.52 -2.86
CA ASP A 25 64.56 7.08 -2.43
C ASP A 25 63.43 6.18 -2.94
N ASP A 26 62.90 5.34 -2.05
CA ASP A 26 61.60 4.69 -2.24
C ASP A 26 60.84 4.83 -0.92
N ALA A 27 60.00 5.88 -0.86
CA ALA A 27 58.96 6.01 0.14
C ALA A 27 57.93 4.90 -0.10
N VAL A 28 58.10 3.77 0.59
CA VAL A 28 57.01 2.82 0.78
C VAL A 28 56.40 3.14 2.13
N ASP A 29 55.24 3.78 2.08
CA ASP A 29 54.33 4.03 3.19
C ASP A 29 54.04 2.69 3.89
N SER A 30 54.81 2.40 4.94
CA SER A 30 54.48 1.38 5.90
C SER A 30 53.30 1.92 6.71
N HIS A 31 52.10 1.72 6.18
CA HIS A 31 50.88 1.73 6.98
C HIS A 31 51.15 0.83 8.19
N GLU A 32 51.33 1.50 9.31
CA GLU A 32 51.47 0.93 10.63
C GLU A 32 50.24 0.06 10.86
N ASN A 33 50.40 -1.24 10.62
CA ASN A 33 49.39 -2.24 10.90
C ASN A 33 49.29 -2.35 12.41
N SER A 34 48.54 -1.43 13.01
CA SER A 34 48.05 -1.55 14.37
C SER A 34 47.16 -2.79 14.40
N HIS A 35 47.75 -3.93 14.74
CA HIS A 35 47.01 -5.03 15.32
C HIS A 35 46.43 -4.51 16.65
N GLU A 36 45.31 -3.79 16.58
CA GLU A 36 44.37 -3.74 17.68
C GLU A 36 43.97 -5.20 17.92
N GLU A 37 44.50 -5.76 18.99
CA GLU A 37 44.13 -7.07 19.47
C GLU A 37 42.64 -6.99 19.84
N PHE A 38 41.76 -7.42 18.93
CA PHE A 38 40.32 -7.44 19.15
C PHE A 38 40.00 -8.45 20.27
N GLU A 39 40.12 -8.00 21.51
CA GLU A 39 39.86 -8.83 22.68
C GLU A 39 38.36 -8.78 23.02
N CYS A 40 37.62 -9.75 22.49
CA CYS A 40 36.20 -9.94 22.83
C CYS A 40 36.04 -10.43 24.26
N LYS A 41 35.08 -9.86 25.01
CA LYS A 41 34.96 -10.11 26.46
C LYS A 41 33.77 -11.02 26.78
N GLY A 42 33.93 -11.91 27.75
CA GLY A 42 32.85 -12.76 28.26
C GLY A 42 32.39 -13.84 27.27
N ASN A 43 31.09 -13.84 26.93
CA ASN A 43 30.47 -14.83 26.03
C ASN A 43 30.46 -14.39 24.56
N GLU A 44 31.48 -13.65 24.16
CA GLU A 44 31.68 -13.18 22.79
C GLU A 44 32.79 -13.99 22.10
N ILE A 45 32.76 -13.99 20.77
CA ILE A 45 33.78 -14.54 19.89
C ILE A 45 34.12 -13.49 18.83
N LEU A 46 35.41 -13.46 18.45
CA LEU A 46 35.85 -12.67 17.30
C LEU A 46 35.33 -13.34 16.03
N THR A 47 34.62 -12.57 15.20
CA THR A 47 34.08 -13.00 13.91
C THR A 47 34.51 -12.01 12.83
N ASN A 48 34.66 -12.49 11.60
CA ASN A 48 34.90 -11.65 10.42
C ASN A 48 33.62 -10.97 9.90
N CYS A 49 32.45 -11.42 10.36
CA CYS A 49 31.15 -10.83 10.07
C CYS A 49 30.40 -10.58 11.37
N SER A 50 30.77 -9.52 12.06
CA SER A 50 29.95 -8.88 13.08
C SER A 50 29.04 -7.86 12.41
N THR A 51 27.80 -7.80 12.86
CA THR A 51 26.76 -6.94 12.30
C THR A 51 26.58 -5.68 13.18
N PRO A 52 26.35 -4.48 12.61
CA PRO A 52 26.06 -3.26 13.39
C PRO A 52 24.74 -3.34 14.17
N CYS A 53 23.89 -4.31 13.83
CA CYS A 53 22.58 -4.54 14.42
C CYS A 53 22.55 -5.92 15.12
N PRO A 54 23.36 -6.17 16.16
CA PRO A 54 23.43 -7.49 16.77
C PRO A 54 22.06 -7.88 17.38
N PRO A 55 21.62 -9.14 17.25
CA PRO A 55 20.39 -9.59 17.87
C PRO A 55 20.46 -9.44 19.39
N THR A 56 19.36 -8.98 19.99
CA THR A 56 19.22 -8.74 21.42
C THR A 56 18.05 -9.51 22.01
N CYS A 57 17.95 -9.60 23.34
CA CYS A 57 16.77 -10.17 24.00
C CYS A 57 15.45 -9.48 23.58
N LYS A 58 15.48 -8.17 23.28
CA LYS A 58 14.31 -7.39 22.85
C LYS A 58 14.00 -7.55 21.37
N ASP A 59 15.03 -7.63 20.53
CA ASP A 59 14.93 -7.74 19.08
C ASP A 59 15.88 -8.81 18.56
N ARG A 60 15.36 -10.03 18.36
CA ARG A 60 16.13 -11.20 17.96
C ARG A 60 16.36 -11.29 16.45
N VAL A 61 15.58 -10.54 15.66
CA VAL A 61 15.65 -10.51 14.19
C VAL A 61 15.61 -9.05 13.73
N PRO A 62 16.66 -8.27 14.05
CA PRO A 62 16.68 -6.86 13.68
C PRO A 62 16.71 -6.71 12.16
N THR A 63 15.85 -5.83 11.63
CA THR A 63 15.91 -5.39 10.24
C THR A 63 17.11 -4.48 10.07
N CYS A 64 17.97 -4.81 9.09
CA CYS A 64 19.32 -4.27 9.06
C CYS A 64 19.94 -4.40 7.68
N ASP A 65 20.66 -3.35 7.27
CA ASP A 65 21.56 -3.42 6.13
C ASP A 65 22.83 -4.17 6.57
N TYR A 66 22.93 -5.43 6.14
CA TYR A 66 24.01 -6.32 6.55
C TYR A 66 25.35 -5.90 5.93
N GLU A 67 26.13 -5.14 6.69
CA GLU A 67 27.54 -4.88 6.40
C GLU A 67 28.42 -5.74 7.34
N CYS A 68 28.97 -6.84 6.82
CA CYS A 68 29.91 -7.66 7.58
C CYS A 68 31.20 -6.89 7.87
N LYS A 69 31.49 -6.64 9.15
CA LYS A 69 32.78 -6.08 9.61
C LYS A 69 33.41 -7.02 10.62
N THR A 70 34.73 -7.08 10.66
CA THR A 70 35.43 -7.88 11.69
C THR A 70 35.14 -7.28 13.06
N GLY A 71 34.73 -8.09 14.03
CA GLY A 71 34.36 -7.63 15.37
C GLY A 71 33.79 -8.74 16.26
N CYS A 72 33.27 -8.38 17.44
CA CYS A 72 32.78 -9.34 18.42
C CYS A 72 31.29 -9.66 18.24
N ALA A 73 30.95 -10.95 18.23
CA ALA A 73 29.58 -11.45 18.23
C ALA A 73 29.37 -12.44 19.39
N CYS A 74 28.12 -12.65 19.83
CA CYS A 74 27.84 -13.63 20.88
C CYS A 74 28.16 -15.06 20.42
N LYS A 75 28.64 -15.90 21.34
CA LYS A 75 28.78 -17.35 21.15
C LYS A 75 27.43 -17.97 20.74
N PRO A 76 27.43 -19.15 20.07
CA PRO A 76 26.21 -19.92 19.86
C PRO A 76 25.46 -20.13 21.19
N GLU A 77 24.13 -20.03 21.17
CA GLU A 77 23.24 -20.07 22.36
C GLU A 77 23.30 -18.86 23.31
N TYR A 78 24.08 -17.82 22.96
CA TYR A 78 24.12 -16.55 23.68
C TYR A 78 23.55 -15.43 22.82
N ILE A 79 22.97 -14.43 23.47
CA ILE A 79 22.40 -13.25 22.84
C ILE A 79 22.69 -12.00 23.66
N ARG A 80 22.78 -10.83 23.01
CA ARG A 80 23.01 -9.59 23.75
C ARG A 80 21.78 -9.25 24.59
N GLU A 81 21.98 -8.88 25.86
CA GLU A 81 20.88 -8.44 26.72
C GLU A 81 20.15 -7.21 26.14
N LYS A 82 20.90 -6.29 25.54
CA LYS A 82 20.47 -5.07 24.83
C LYS A 82 21.59 -4.63 23.87
N ILE A 83 21.37 -3.61 23.03
CA ILE A 83 22.44 -3.02 22.22
C ILE A 83 23.59 -2.59 23.14
N ASP A 84 24.82 -2.92 22.74
CA ASP A 84 26.06 -2.77 23.52
C ASP A 84 26.07 -3.49 24.90
N GLY A 85 25.10 -4.35 25.15
CA GLY A 85 25.00 -5.17 26.35
C GLY A 85 25.86 -6.44 26.29
N LYS A 86 25.99 -7.08 27.45
CA LYS A 86 26.67 -8.39 27.60
C LYS A 86 25.91 -9.51 26.88
N CYS A 87 26.65 -10.51 26.40
CA CYS A 87 26.08 -11.76 25.90
C CYS A 87 25.67 -12.66 27.09
N ILE A 88 24.36 -12.91 27.22
CA ILE A 88 23.78 -13.81 28.22
C ILE A 88 23.21 -15.06 27.54
N PRO A 89 23.06 -16.19 28.25
CA PRO A 89 22.34 -17.33 27.71
C PRO A 89 20.95 -16.92 27.22
N ILE A 90 20.53 -17.41 26.06
CA ILE A 90 19.23 -17.05 25.47
C ILE A 90 18.05 -17.25 26.44
N ARG A 91 18.11 -18.28 27.28
CA ARG A 91 17.13 -18.62 28.33
C ARG A 91 17.09 -17.63 29.50
N ASP A 92 18.16 -16.87 29.70
CA ASP A 92 18.29 -15.89 30.78
C ASP A 92 17.86 -14.49 30.32
N CYS A 93 17.45 -14.35 29.05
CA CYS A 93 16.72 -13.16 28.63
C CYS A 93 15.53 -12.98 29.57
N LYS A 94 15.52 -11.86 30.27
CA LYS A 94 14.36 -11.47 31.05
C LYS A 94 13.20 -11.38 30.07
N ASN A 95 12.18 -12.21 30.27
CA ASN A 95 11.00 -12.36 29.42
C ASN A 95 10.08 -11.12 29.44
N ASP A 96 10.67 -9.91 29.45
CA ASP A 96 9.98 -8.62 29.39
C ASP A 96 9.48 -8.41 27.95
N CYS A 97 8.47 -9.19 27.59
CA CYS A 97 7.65 -8.92 26.43
C CYS A 97 6.86 -7.63 26.65
N SER A 98 6.59 -6.90 25.57
CA SER A 98 5.85 -5.64 25.66
C SER A 98 4.41 -5.87 26.15
N ARG A 99 3.71 -4.79 26.49
CA ARG A 99 2.30 -4.89 26.91
C ARG A 99 1.50 -5.70 25.88
N ASN A 100 0.69 -6.63 26.38
CA ASN A 100 -0.13 -7.57 25.59
C ASN A 100 0.66 -8.62 24.78
N GLN A 101 1.90 -8.89 25.17
CA GLN A 101 2.69 -10.02 24.65
C GLN A 101 3.02 -11.02 25.75
N THR A 102 3.34 -12.25 25.34
CA THR A 102 3.81 -13.33 26.22
C THR A 102 4.97 -14.04 25.56
N TRP A 103 5.95 -14.44 26.38
CA TRP A 103 7.08 -15.25 25.93
C TRP A 103 6.62 -16.67 25.58
N GLN A 104 7.05 -17.16 24.42
CA GLN A 104 6.78 -18.51 23.95
C GLN A 104 8.06 -19.14 23.42
N GLU A 105 8.25 -20.43 23.68
CA GLU A 105 9.35 -21.23 23.11
C GLU A 105 9.23 -21.34 21.58
N CYS A 106 8.01 -21.36 21.06
CA CYS A 106 7.71 -21.25 19.63
C CYS A 106 6.85 -20.03 19.39
N SER A 107 7.48 -18.89 19.11
CA SER A 107 6.77 -17.64 18.85
C SER A 107 6.17 -17.59 17.44
N ASP A 108 5.14 -16.75 17.28
CA ASP A 108 4.46 -16.52 16.01
C ASP A 108 5.12 -15.42 15.15
N ASN A 109 6.33 -14.96 15.52
CA ASN A 109 7.00 -13.83 14.88
C ASN A 109 7.14 -13.95 13.36
N SER A 110 7.35 -15.16 12.84
CA SER A 110 7.50 -15.43 11.39
C SER A 110 6.17 -15.46 10.62
N CYS A 111 5.04 -15.42 11.32
CA CYS A 111 3.70 -15.66 10.78
C CYS A 111 2.64 -14.89 11.60
N ARG A 112 3.00 -13.71 12.12
CA ARG A 112 2.21 -13.02 13.15
C ARG A 112 0.76 -12.86 12.71
N ARG A 113 -0.14 -13.01 13.67
CA ARG A 113 -1.53 -12.57 13.49
C ARG A 113 -1.56 -11.05 13.51
N THR A 114 -2.07 -10.44 12.46
CA THR A 114 -2.28 -9.01 12.27
C THR A 114 -3.77 -8.75 12.08
N CYS A 115 -4.18 -7.49 11.97
CA CYS A 115 -5.58 -7.19 11.64
C CYS A 115 -6.01 -7.83 10.30
N ASN A 116 -5.11 -7.91 9.30
CA ASN A 116 -5.44 -8.37 7.94
C ASN A 116 -5.65 -9.89 7.81
N ASN A 117 -5.28 -10.68 8.82
CA ASN A 117 -5.33 -12.14 8.76
C ASN A 117 -6.04 -12.76 9.98
N ILE A 118 -6.95 -12.00 10.62
CA ILE A 118 -7.71 -12.49 11.78
C ILE A 118 -8.55 -13.71 11.40
N ASP A 119 -9.34 -13.63 10.35
CA ASP A 119 -10.25 -14.72 9.96
C ASP A 119 -9.54 -15.80 9.14
N SER A 120 -8.38 -15.48 8.57
CA SER A 120 -7.57 -16.41 7.78
C SER A 120 -6.09 -16.34 8.19
N PRO A 121 -5.71 -16.95 9.34
CA PRO A 121 -4.33 -16.93 9.82
C PRO A 121 -3.34 -17.52 8.83
N ASN A 122 -2.14 -16.92 8.79
CA ASN A 122 -1.01 -17.48 8.09
C ASN A 122 -0.60 -18.83 8.70
N ILE A 123 -0.22 -19.78 7.84
CA ILE A 123 0.39 -21.04 8.27
C ILE A 123 1.82 -20.75 8.71
N CYS A 124 2.12 -21.03 9.97
CA CYS A 124 3.46 -20.84 10.50
C CYS A 124 4.43 -21.92 10.02
N PRO A 125 5.69 -21.56 9.70
CA PRO A 125 6.75 -22.54 9.47
C PRO A 125 6.89 -23.50 10.66
N ALA A 126 7.23 -24.77 10.40
CA ALA A 126 7.46 -25.76 11.45
C ALA A 126 8.72 -25.46 12.30
N VAL A 127 9.54 -24.49 11.88
CA VAL A 127 10.72 -24.04 12.62
C VAL A 127 10.27 -23.19 13.81
N CYS A 128 10.56 -23.69 15.00
CA CYS A 128 10.23 -23.05 16.26
C CYS A 128 11.34 -22.05 16.65
N ILE A 129 10.98 -20.77 16.77
CA ILE A 129 11.90 -19.70 17.20
C ILE A 129 11.35 -19.08 18.49
N PRO A 130 12.08 -19.16 19.63
CA PRO A 130 11.66 -18.53 20.87
C PRO A 130 11.54 -17.00 20.75
N GLY A 131 10.48 -16.42 21.32
CA GLY A 131 10.17 -15.00 21.16
C GLY A 131 8.89 -14.54 21.86
N CYS A 132 8.55 -13.27 21.68
CA CYS A 132 7.32 -12.67 22.20
C CYS A 132 6.18 -12.72 21.17
N SER A 133 5.13 -13.48 21.48
CA SER A 133 3.90 -13.55 20.70
C SER A 133 2.83 -12.65 21.31
N CYS A 134 1.87 -12.16 20.51
CA CYS A 134 0.72 -11.45 21.05
C CYS A 134 -0.12 -12.39 21.93
N LYS A 135 -0.68 -11.86 23.02
CA LYS A 135 -1.63 -12.60 23.87
C LYS A 135 -2.90 -12.93 23.09
N GLU A 136 -3.62 -13.94 23.54
CA GLU A 136 -4.95 -14.25 22.99
C GLU A 136 -5.86 -13.01 23.03
N GLY A 137 -6.57 -12.76 21.93
CA GLY A 137 -7.40 -11.56 21.75
C GLY A 137 -6.66 -10.31 21.27
N TYR A 138 -5.33 -10.38 21.13
CA TYR A 138 -4.50 -9.30 20.58
C TYR A 138 -3.86 -9.72 19.25
N VAL A 139 -3.58 -8.73 18.42
CA VAL A 139 -2.89 -8.91 17.12
C VAL A 139 -1.79 -7.89 16.96
N TRP A 140 -0.78 -8.21 16.14
CA TRP A 140 0.34 -7.35 15.84
C TRP A 140 -0.07 -6.23 14.90
N ASP A 141 0.20 -5.00 15.30
CA ASP A 141 0.10 -3.82 14.47
C ASP A 141 1.52 -3.41 14.02
N GLU A 142 1.77 -3.43 12.71
CA GLU A 142 3.09 -3.12 12.14
C GLU A 142 3.46 -1.65 12.29
N GLN A 143 2.48 -0.73 12.19
CA GLN A 143 2.72 0.71 12.24
C GLN A 143 3.11 1.16 13.65
N LEU A 144 2.42 0.62 14.66
CA LEU A 144 2.64 0.91 16.07
C LEU A 144 3.69 -0.02 16.69
N SER A 145 4.10 -1.06 15.96
CA SER A 145 5.03 -2.10 16.42
C SER A 145 4.64 -2.66 17.80
N LYS A 146 3.35 -2.92 18.01
CA LYS A 146 2.79 -3.39 19.29
C LYS A 146 1.58 -4.31 19.09
N CYS A 147 1.23 -5.06 20.13
CA CYS A 147 0.00 -5.86 20.13
C CYS A 147 -1.20 -5.01 20.56
N ILE A 148 -2.15 -4.82 19.64
CA ILE A 148 -3.41 -4.11 19.87
C ILE A 148 -4.57 -5.10 20.04
N SER A 149 -5.67 -4.69 20.67
CA SER A 149 -6.85 -5.52 20.75
C SER A 149 -7.40 -5.81 19.35
N LYS A 150 -7.87 -7.03 19.10
CA LYS A 150 -8.56 -7.34 17.83
C LYS A 150 -9.75 -6.44 17.54
N PHE A 151 -10.34 -5.83 18.57
CA PHE A 151 -11.46 -4.89 18.45
C PHE A 151 -11.01 -3.47 18.08
N GLU A 152 -9.72 -3.17 18.21
CA GLU A 152 -9.11 -1.93 17.71
C GLU A 152 -8.68 -2.07 16.25
N CYS A 153 -8.85 -3.24 15.64
CA CYS A 153 -8.60 -3.41 14.23
C CYS A 153 -9.58 -2.60 13.39
N PRO A 154 -9.10 -1.99 12.30
CA PRO A 154 -9.99 -1.49 11.27
C PRO A 154 -10.93 -2.60 10.80
N PRO A 155 -12.20 -2.29 10.48
CA PRO A 155 -13.12 -3.23 9.87
C PRO A 155 -12.45 -3.95 8.70
N GLN A 156 -12.54 -5.28 8.68
CA GLN A 156 -12.03 -6.08 7.59
C GLN A 156 -12.81 -5.74 6.32
N CYS A 157 -12.09 -5.32 5.29
CA CYS A 157 -12.67 -5.01 3.99
C CYS A 157 -12.69 -6.25 3.10
N GLY A 158 -13.64 -6.30 2.17
CA GLY A 158 -13.75 -7.42 1.22
C GLY A 158 -12.59 -7.48 0.22
N SER A 159 -12.64 -8.45 -0.69
CA SER A 159 -11.65 -8.58 -1.77
C SER A 159 -11.56 -7.29 -2.59
N ASN A 160 -10.32 -6.88 -2.92
CA ASN A 160 -9.99 -5.65 -3.66
C ASN A 160 -10.50 -4.36 -2.99
N GLN A 161 -10.75 -4.40 -1.67
CA GLN A 161 -11.06 -3.23 -0.88
C GLN A 161 -9.91 -2.90 0.08
N VAL A 162 -9.82 -1.64 0.47
CA VAL A 162 -8.86 -1.12 1.44
C VAL A 162 -9.60 -0.26 2.45
N TRP A 163 -9.26 -0.40 3.72
CA TRP A 163 -9.80 0.47 4.75
C TRP A 163 -9.20 1.86 4.64
N SER A 164 -10.04 2.88 4.75
CA SER A 164 -9.65 4.28 4.84
C SER A 164 -10.40 4.97 5.96
N SER A 165 -9.73 5.88 6.68
CA SER A 165 -10.39 6.80 7.61
C SER A 165 -11.27 7.83 6.89
N CYS A 166 -11.06 8.02 5.59
CA CYS A 166 -11.87 8.83 4.70
C CYS A 166 -12.13 8.01 3.43
N SER A 167 -13.16 7.16 3.48
CA SER A 167 -13.51 6.28 2.37
C SER A 167 -14.34 7.00 1.32
N ASP A 168 -14.43 6.42 0.14
CA ASP A 168 -15.28 6.83 -0.97
C ASP A 168 -16.77 6.46 -0.78
N ASN A 169 -17.22 6.09 0.43
CA ASN A 169 -18.61 5.66 0.66
C ASN A 169 -19.65 6.72 0.28
N ASN A 170 -19.32 8.01 0.41
CA ASN A 170 -20.16 9.12 -0.01
C ASN A 170 -20.10 9.39 -1.53
N CYS A 171 -19.20 8.73 -2.25
CA CYS A 171 -18.80 9.08 -3.62
C CYS A 171 -18.27 7.87 -4.41
N GLN A 172 -18.92 6.72 -4.22
CA GLN A 172 -18.43 5.44 -4.73
C GLN A 172 -18.32 5.46 -6.26
N ARG A 173 -17.12 5.12 -6.77
CA ARG A 173 -16.92 4.91 -8.21
C ARG A 173 -17.50 3.56 -8.63
N THR A 174 -18.36 3.56 -9.63
CA THR A 174 -18.95 2.37 -10.25
C THR A 174 -18.61 2.33 -11.73
N CYS A 175 -18.98 1.27 -12.43
CA CYS A 175 -18.82 1.20 -13.89
C CYS A 175 -19.55 2.32 -14.67
N SER A 176 -20.57 2.95 -14.07
CA SER A 176 -21.35 4.03 -14.70
C SER A 176 -20.62 5.38 -14.69
N ASN A 177 -19.88 5.67 -13.61
CA ASN A 177 -19.23 6.98 -13.42
C ASN A 177 -17.69 6.89 -13.39
N LYS A 178 -17.12 5.75 -13.80
CA LYS A 178 -15.68 5.47 -13.78
C LYS A 178 -14.83 6.43 -14.62
N ASP A 179 -15.43 7.15 -15.57
CA ASP A 179 -14.76 8.13 -16.43
C ASP A 179 -15.13 9.58 -16.05
N GLU A 180 -16.00 9.75 -15.05
CA GLU A 180 -16.50 11.06 -14.63
C GLU A 180 -15.63 11.69 -13.54
N HIS A 181 -15.58 13.02 -13.55
CA HIS A 181 -15.02 13.81 -12.46
C HIS A 181 -16.06 13.96 -11.34
N LEU A 182 -15.97 13.10 -10.33
CA LEU A 182 -16.90 13.12 -9.19
C LEU A 182 -16.53 14.25 -8.22
N VAL A 183 -17.53 15.04 -7.83
CA VAL A 183 -17.41 16.02 -6.75
C VAL A 183 -18.00 15.37 -5.50
N CYS A 184 -17.12 14.97 -4.59
CA CYS A 184 -17.49 14.29 -3.37
C CYS A 184 -17.67 15.30 -2.23
N ASP A 185 -18.55 14.98 -1.27
CA ASP A 185 -18.62 15.75 -0.04
C ASP A 185 -17.29 15.63 0.73
N SER A 186 -16.88 16.72 1.36
CA SER A 186 -15.71 16.79 2.23
C SER A 186 -15.88 16.02 3.54
N GLU A 187 -17.10 15.56 3.85
CA GLU A 187 -17.36 14.72 5.01
C GLU A 187 -16.69 13.35 4.86
N CYS A 188 -15.61 13.14 5.62
CA CYS A 188 -14.89 11.88 5.65
C CYS A 188 -15.65 10.83 6.47
N ILE A 189 -16.11 9.79 5.79
CA ILE A 189 -16.75 8.63 6.42
C ILE A 189 -15.71 7.51 6.48
N PRO A 190 -15.33 7.02 7.68
CA PRO A 190 -14.46 5.85 7.79
C PRO A 190 -15.15 4.63 7.17
N GLY A 191 -14.43 3.89 6.34
CA GLY A 191 -15.03 2.82 5.55
C GLY A 191 -14.03 2.06 4.68
N CYS A 192 -14.53 1.03 4.01
CA CYS A 192 -13.81 0.34 2.95
C CYS A 192 -14.01 1.06 1.63
N SER A 193 -12.96 1.12 0.82
CA SER A 193 -12.96 1.67 -0.54
C SER A 193 -12.33 0.69 -1.51
N CYS A 194 -12.72 0.74 -2.78
CA CYS A 194 -12.04 -0.05 -3.80
C CYS A 194 -10.58 0.36 -3.95
N GLN A 195 -9.70 -0.61 -4.13
CA GLN A 195 -8.29 -0.38 -4.46
C GLN A 195 -8.16 0.33 -5.83
N PRO A 196 -7.06 1.04 -6.10
CA PRO A 196 -6.82 1.63 -7.42
C PRO A 196 -6.94 0.60 -8.55
N GLY A 197 -7.68 0.94 -9.61
CA GLY A 197 -7.98 0.03 -10.72
C GLY A 197 -9.25 -0.81 -10.55
N PHE A 198 -9.92 -0.72 -9.40
CA PHE A 198 -11.20 -1.37 -9.13
C PHE A 198 -12.32 -0.35 -8.92
N VAL A 199 -13.54 -0.76 -9.24
CA VAL A 199 -14.77 0.01 -9.02
C VAL A 199 -15.83 -0.85 -8.35
N TRP A 200 -16.76 -0.22 -7.64
CA TRP A 200 -17.88 -0.90 -7.02
C TRP A 200 -18.78 -1.54 -8.08
N ASP A 201 -19.20 -2.78 -7.82
CA ASP A 201 -20.21 -3.47 -8.59
C ASP A 201 -21.58 -2.78 -8.47
N SER A 202 -22.54 -3.24 -9.26
CA SER A 202 -23.91 -2.69 -9.26
C SER A 202 -24.60 -2.79 -7.88
N THR A 203 -24.21 -3.76 -7.07
CA THR A 203 -24.72 -3.97 -5.71
C THR A 203 -23.97 -3.19 -4.63
N ARG A 204 -22.89 -2.46 -4.99
CA ARG A 204 -22.02 -1.69 -4.09
C ARG A 204 -21.49 -2.51 -2.91
N SER A 205 -21.24 -3.79 -3.17
CA SER A 205 -20.78 -4.74 -2.16
C SER A 205 -19.39 -5.28 -2.48
N HIS A 206 -19.06 -5.40 -3.77
CA HIS A 206 -17.79 -5.96 -4.23
C HIS A 206 -17.06 -4.98 -5.14
N CYS A 207 -15.73 -5.04 -5.13
CA CYS A 207 -14.89 -4.27 -6.03
C CYS A 207 -14.44 -5.18 -7.19
N ILE A 208 -14.88 -4.82 -8.39
CA ILE A 208 -14.54 -5.51 -9.64
C ILE A 208 -13.50 -4.69 -10.43
N SER A 209 -12.72 -5.35 -11.28
CA SER A 209 -11.75 -4.65 -12.12
C SER A 209 -12.47 -3.71 -13.09
N VAL A 210 -11.91 -2.53 -13.36
CA VAL A 210 -12.44 -1.61 -14.39
C VAL A 210 -12.56 -2.30 -15.76
N GLU A 211 -11.69 -3.27 -16.05
CA GLU A 211 -11.73 -4.04 -17.30
C GLU A 211 -12.91 -5.00 -17.39
N GLU A 212 -13.45 -5.42 -16.24
CA GLU A 212 -14.65 -6.27 -16.12
C GLU A 212 -15.94 -5.45 -16.26
N CYS A 213 -15.85 -4.12 -16.33
CA CYS A 213 -17.01 -3.29 -16.58
C CYS A 213 -17.64 -3.63 -17.95
N PRO A 214 -18.98 -3.64 -18.04
CA PRO A 214 -19.67 -3.81 -19.31
C PRO A 214 -19.22 -2.78 -20.36
N LYS A 215 -18.93 -3.25 -21.57
CA LYS A 215 -18.53 -2.41 -22.70
C LYS A 215 -19.76 -2.03 -23.52
N CYS A 216 -19.95 -0.73 -23.73
CA CYS A 216 -21.01 -0.20 -24.61
C CYS A 216 -20.49 0.03 -26.03
N GLY A 217 -21.43 0.11 -26.98
CA GLY A 217 -21.12 0.43 -28.37
C GLY A 217 -20.71 1.91 -28.57
N PRO A 218 -20.38 2.31 -29.81
CA PRO A 218 -20.11 3.70 -30.13
C PRO A 218 -21.26 4.62 -29.72
N ASP A 219 -20.92 5.79 -29.15
CA ASP A 219 -21.87 6.81 -28.66
C ASP A 219 -22.89 6.29 -27.64
N GLN A 220 -22.54 5.22 -26.93
CA GLN A 220 -23.30 4.69 -25.81
C GLN A 220 -22.52 4.83 -24.50
N VAL A 221 -23.24 5.08 -23.41
CA VAL A 221 -22.73 5.19 -22.04
C VAL A 221 -23.44 4.17 -21.15
N TRP A 222 -22.70 3.60 -20.19
CA TRP A 222 -23.28 2.67 -19.23
C TRP A 222 -23.98 3.45 -18.11
N GLU A 223 -25.30 3.36 -18.05
CA GLU A 223 -26.11 4.11 -17.08
C GLU A 223 -26.79 3.17 -16.09
N LYS A 224 -27.02 3.69 -14.89
CA LYS A 224 -27.76 2.97 -13.83
C LYS A 224 -29.23 2.75 -14.21
N CYS A 225 -29.84 3.73 -14.87
CA CYS A 225 -31.20 3.65 -15.39
C CYS A 225 -31.18 3.82 -16.90
N SER A 226 -30.83 2.75 -17.59
CA SER A 226 -30.66 2.78 -19.03
C SER A 226 -32.01 2.81 -19.76
N ASP A 227 -32.04 3.51 -20.90
CA ASP A 227 -33.18 3.48 -21.80
C ASP A 227 -33.25 2.19 -22.65
N ASN A 228 -32.39 1.18 -22.41
CA ASN A 228 -32.33 -0.05 -23.22
C ASN A 228 -33.68 -0.81 -23.33
N HIS A 229 -34.51 -0.81 -22.28
CA HIS A 229 -35.86 -1.42 -22.34
C HIS A 229 -36.87 -0.54 -23.12
N CYS A 230 -36.49 0.69 -23.44
CA CYS A 230 -37.36 1.79 -23.80
C CYS A 230 -36.68 2.79 -24.74
N LYS A 231 -35.87 2.24 -25.65
CA LYS A 231 -34.90 2.99 -26.43
C LYS A 231 -35.56 4.17 -27.13
N ARG A 232 -35.12 5.39 -26.83
CA ARG A 232 -35.57 6.57 -27.56
C ARG A 232 -34.99 6.53 -28.97
N THR A 233 -35.87 6.48 -29.97
CA THR A 233 -35.51 6.54 -31.39
C THR A 233 -36.04 7.81 -32.04
N CYS A 234 -35.73 8.04 -33.32
CA CYS A 234 -36.26 9.15 -34.11
C CYS A 234 -37.80 9.17 -34.15
N ILE A 235 -38.47 8.02 -34.12
CA ILE A 235 -39.94 7.92 -34.11
C ILE A 235 -40.53 8.41 -32.77
N ASN A 236 -39.91 8.02 -31.65
CA ASN A 236 -40.41 8.32 -30.30
C ASN A 236 -39.84 9.63 -29.71
N LEU A 237 -39.07 10.39 -30.49
CA LEU A 237 -38.69 11.77 -30.19
C LEU A 237 -39.90 12.72 -30.27
N ILE A 238 -40.87 12.39 -31.12
CA ILE A 238 -42.01 13.24 -31.49
C ILE A 238 -43.23 12.97 -30.60
N PHE A 239 -43.37 11.73 -30.10
CA PHE A 239 -44.44 11.32 -29.20
C PHE A 239 -43.90 11.15 -27.78
N TYR A 240 -44.59 11.72 -26.78
CA TYR A 240 -44.24 11.53 -25.38
C TYR A 240 -44.43 10.05 -25.00
N MET A 241 -43.34 9.28 -25.09
CA MET A 241 -43.31 7.89 -24.68
C MET A 241 -43.13 7.84 -23.16
N THR A 242 -44.18 7.42 -22.45
CA THR A 242 -44.06 7.10 -21.02
C THR A 242 -43.37 5.76 -20.89
N CYS A 243 -42.13 5.79 -20.42
CA CYS A 243 -41.46 4.57 -20.08
C CYS A 243 -41.99 4.00 -18.77
N ALA A 244 -42.19 2.69 -18.69
CA ALA A 244 -42.44 2.05 -17.40
C ALA A 244 -41.24 2.34 -16.47
N PRO A 245 -41.44 2.52 -15.15
CA PRO A 245 -40.38 2.85 -14.20
C PRO A 245 -39.45 1.67 -13.89
N SER A 246 -39.08 0.89 -14.90
CA SER A 246 -38.06 -0.15 -14.82
C SER A 246 -36.69 0.48 -15.06
N CYS A 247 -36.05 0.92 -13.97
CA CYS A 247 -34.65 1.31 -13.98
C CYS A 247 -33.80 0.04 -14.01
N ILE A 248 -33.23 -0.26 -15.18
CA ILE A 248 -32.34 -1.40 -15.40
C ILE A 248 -31.00 -0.83 -15.86
N GLU A 249 -29.91 -1.30 -15.26
CA GLU A 249 -28.57 -0.90 -15.70
C GLU A 249 -28.30 -1.40 -17.12
N GLY A 250 -27.67 -0.57 -17.93
CA GLY A 250 -27.43 -0.90 -19.33
C GLY A 250 -26.77 0.23 -20.10
N CYS A 251 -26.52 -0.03 -21.38
CA CYS A 251 -26.02 0.99 -22.30
C CYS A 251 -27.18 1.86 -22.80
N SER A 252 -27.06 3.18 -22.64
CA SER A 252 -27.93 4.19 -23.28
C SER A 252 -27.14 4.99 -24.30
N CYS A 253 -27.83 5.66 -25.22
CA CYS A 253 -27.16 6.67 -26.05
C CYS A 253 -26.70 7.85 -25.18
N ARG A 254 -25.49 8.35 -25.44
CA ARG A 254 -24.99 9.59 -24.81
C ARG A 254 -25.92 10.77 -25.11
N GLU A 255 -25.83 11.83 -24.30
CA GLU A 255 -26.58 13.05 -24.52
C GLU A 255 -26.39 13.61 -25.94
N GLY A 256 -27.50 13.99 -26.59
CA GLY A 256 -27.53 14.45 -27.99
C GLY A 256 -27.66 13.34 -29.05
N PHE A 257 -27.69 12.06 -28.64
CA PHE A 257 -27.85 10.91 -29.51
C PHE A 257 -29.14 10.14 -29.19
N VAL A 258 -29.66 9.42 -30.17
CA VAL A 258 -30.81 8.53 -30.05
C VAL A 258 -30.54 7.22 -30.77
N TRP A 259 -31.23 6.17 -30.35
CA TRP A 259 -31.13 4.87 -31.01
C TRP A 259 -31.66 4.94 -32.44
N THR A 260 -31.05 4.18 -33.34
CA THR A 260 -31.66 3.87 -34.64
C THR A 260 -33.03 3.22 -34.43
N ASP A 261 -33.91 3.29 -35.43
CA ASP A 261 -35.23 2.65 -35.31
C ASP A 261 -35.13 1.12 -35.15
N GLU A 262 -34.05 0.52 -35.65
CA GLU A 262 -33.67 -0.87 -35.44
C GLU A 262 -33.07 -1.16 -34.06
N LYS A 263 -32.82 -0.13 -33.24
CA LYS A 263 -32.29 -0.22 -31.88
C LYS A 263 -30.89 -0.84 -31.77
N THR A 264 -30.10 -0.71 -32.84
CA THR A 264 -28.78 -1.34 -32.99
C THR A 264 -27.62 -0.41 -32.61
N SER A 265 -27.75 0.88 -32.90
CA SER A 265 -26.68 1.88 -32.70
C SER A 265 -27.26 3.24 -32.35
N CYS A 266 -26.41 4.17 -31.90
CA CYS A 266 -26.78 5.54 -31.59
C CYS A 266 -26.37 6.47 -32.73
N ILE A 267 -27.26 7.39 -33.09
CA ILE A 267 -27.01 8.44 -34.08
C ILE A 267 -27.34 9.81 -33.47
N PRO A 268 -26.67 10.90 -33.90
CA PRO A 268 -27.02 12.25 -33.48
C PRO A 268 -28.48 12.57 -33.80
N VAL A 269 -29.17 13.28 -32.88
CA VAL A 269 -30.57 13.68 -33.07
C VAL A 269 -30.79 14.46 -34.37
N GLU A 270 -29.79 15.24 -34.80
CA GLU A 270 -29.83 16.00 -36.06
C GLU A 270 -29.90 15.13 -37.32
N GLN A 271 -29.49 13.86 -37.23
CA GLN A 271 -29.57 12.91 -38.33
C GLN A 271 -30.94 12.23 -38.41
N CYS A 272 -31.86 12.51 -37.48
CA CYS A 272 -33.23 12.04 -37.59
C CYS A 272 -33.93 12.70 -38.79
N PRO A 273 -34.69 11.92 -39.59
CA PRO A 273 -35.43 12.47 -40.71
C PRO A 273 -36.43 13.51 -40.22
N SER A 274 -36.34 14.75 -40.72
CA SER A 274 -37.22 15.88 -40.38
C SER A 274 -38.63 15.76 -40.98
N THR A 275 -39.13 14.54 -41.16
CA THR A 275 -40.43 14.29 -41.78
C THR A 275 -41.47 14.10 -40.68
N LEU A 276 -42.21 15.18 -40.43
CA LEU A 276 -43.57 15.31 -39.86
C LEU A 276 -43.65 16.49 -38.89
N ILE A 277 -43.21 17.68 -39.31
CA ILE A 277 -43.86 18.91 -38.84
C ILE A 277 -45.25 18.90 -39.51
N PRO A 278 -46.37 18.71 -38.79
CA PRO A 278 -47.67 18.94 -39.40
C PRO A 278 -47.73 20.40 -39.88
N PRO A 279 -48.23 20.67 -41.10
CA PRO A 279 -48.32 22.04 -41.59
C PRO A 279 -49.11 22.87 -40.58
N THR A 280 -48.49 23.94 -40.11
CA THR A 280 -49.10 24.94 -39.22
C THR A 280 -50.41 25.38 -39.86
N THR A 281 -51.53 25.03 -39.25
CA THR A 281 -52.83 25.53 -39.70
C THR A 281 -52.81 27.04 -39.54
N THR A 282 -52.82 27.74 -40.66
CA THR A 282 -53.06 29.17 -40.76
C THR A 282 -54.32 29.53 -39.96
N PRO A 283 -54.29 30.53 -39.06
CA PRO A 283 -55.48 30.95 -38.35
C PRO A 283 -56.47 31.59 -39.33
N VAL A 284 -57.69 31.05 -39.37
CA VAL A 284 -58.85 31.68 -40.01
C VAL A 284 -59.13 33.00 -39.29
N PRO A 285 -59.33 34.12 -40.00
CA PRO A 285 -59.62 35.39 -39.35
C PRO A 285 -61.06 35.38 -38.82
N THR A 286 -61.22 35.30 -37.51
CA THR A 286 -62.52 35.43 -36.85
C THR A 286 -62.94 36.89 -36.87
N THR A 287 -63.96 37.21 -37.67
CA THR A 287 -64.66 38.49 -37.65
C THR A 287 -65.25 38.77 -36.27
N ALA A 288 -64.87 39.89 -35.69
CA ALA A 288 -65.41 40.41 -34.44
C ALA A 288 -66.90 40.78 -34.58
N THR A 289 -67.70 40.41 -33.58
CA THR A 289 -68.98 41.09 -33.30
C THR A 289 -69.08 41.33 -31.79
N PRO A 290 -69.29 42.56 -31.31
CA PRO A 290 -69.43 42.84 -29.89
C PRO A 290 -70.91 42.96 -29.53
N VAL A 291 -71.38 42.24 -28.50
CA VAL A 291 -72.58 42.65 -27.75
C VAL A 291 -72.39 42.29 -26.28
N GLY A 292 -72.29 43.33 -25.46
CA GLY A 292 -72.34 43.23 -24.01
C GLY A 292 -73.72 43.58 -23.44
N THR A 293 -73.91 43.14 -22.19
CA THR A 293 -74.84 43.62 -21.15
C THR A 293 -76.33 43.36 -21.37
N THR A 294 -77.04 42.60 -20.53
CA THR A 294 -77.47 42.84 -19.12
C THR A 294 -78.45 41.70 -18.72
N PRO A 295 -79.16 41.71 -17.57
CA PRO A 295 -78.72 41.64 -16.17
C PRO A 295 -79.37 40.45 -15.41
N THR A 296 -78.83 40.10 -14.24
CA THR A 296 -79.43 39.12 -13.31
C THR A 296 -80.37 39.84 -12.33
N PRO A 297 -81.61 39.35 -12.07
CA PRO A 297 -82.39 39.77 -10.91
C PRO A 297 -82.25 38.77 -9.76
N ALA A 298 -82.22 39.32 -8.55
CA ALA A 298 -82.35 38.60 -7.31
C ALA A 298 -83.82 38.22 -7.05
N SER A 299 -84.05 36.95 -6.71
CA SER A 299 -84.79 36.48 -5.53
C SER A 299 -84.60 34.98 -5.37
#